data_AF-A0A7C8KSV0-F1
#
_entry.id   AF-A0A7C8KSV0-F1
#
_cell.length_a   1.000
_cell.length_b   1.000
_cell.length_c   1.000
_cell.angle_alpha   90.00
_cell.angle_beta   90.00
_cell.angle_gamma   90.00
#
_symmetry.space_group_name_H-M   'P 1'
#
loop_
_entity.id
_entity.type
_entity.pdbx_description
1 polymer ?
#
loop_
_entity_poly.entity_id
_entity_poly.type
_entity_poly.pdbx_seq_one_letter_code
_entity_poly.pdbx_strand_id
1 'polypeptide(L)'
;MADANEQFGAALRRMDRHDLNRLTIHAYTRVQRRMIDEERVRRRRAVEEEVAEEAAGAISFTTAALLDLINTMAILRMNRGRDGNSTTNQIEGNFSGNNSGENQFSEPAAPVTPNAQPPVKKKKPCKKNKKAIKKSYLFPEYHHLVAEEVEDIVFKSSTADGTRYDETNLVGSLRCSSCGNRWTTGIVATAIRGYEQQNGQLGYSAEVFNQRCAKCDSLGHLTLDVDTYVERVARRLLIWKGEFSPKRQIDRKFTPPQHRTDLCEGCAVDRCPKGRPARSAFDSHFGLYN
;
A
#
# COMPACT_ATOMS: atom_id res chain seq x y z
N MET A 1 -22.60 -5.77 -32.13
CA MET A 1 -22.48 -6.94 -31.22
C MET A 1 -21.49 -6.56 -30.14
N ALA A 2 -21.86 -6.60 -28.86
CA ALA A 2 -20.96 -6.23 -27.77
C ALA A 2 -19.77 -7.20 -27.71
N ASP A 3 -18.57 -6.67 -27.45
CA ASP A 3 -17.33 -7.45 -27.34
C ASP A 3 -17.50 -8.56 -26.28
N ALA A 4 -16.99 -9.77 -26.55
CA ALA A 4 -17.17 -10.93 -25.67
C ALA A 4 -16.65 -10.66 -24.24
N ASN A 5 -15.60 -9.83 -24.12
CA ASN A 5 -15.07 -9.40 -22.83
C ASN A 5 -16.00 -8.42 -22.11
N GLU A 6 -16.68 -7.54 -22.83
CA GLU A 6 -17.62 -6.58 -22.25
C GLU A 6 -18.84 -7.30 -21.66
N GLN A 7 -19.37 -8.30 -22.38
CA GLN A 7 -20.44 -9.17 -21.88
C GLN A 7 -20.00 -9.93 -20.63
N PHE A 8 -18.77 -10.46 -20.62
CA PHE A 8 -18.20 -11.13 -19.46
C PHE A 8 -18.08 -10.20 -18.25
N GLY A 9 -17.54 -9.00 -18.44
CA GLY A 9 -17.46 -7.99 -17.37
C GLY A 9 -18.83 -7.59 -16.82
N ALA A 10 -19.85 -7.48 -17.68
CA ALA A 10 -21.22 -7.23 -17.24
C ALA A 10 -21.80 -8.41 -16.43
N ALA A 11 -21.49 -9.65 -16.81
CA ALA A 11 -21.89 -10.83 -16.07
C ALA A 11 -21.24 -10.88 -14.67
N LEU A 12 -19.93 -10.59 -14.56
CA LEU A 12 -19.23 -10.52 -13.28
C LEU A 12 -19.85 -9.50 -12.32
N ARG A 13 -20.28 -8.34 -12.83
CA ARG A 13 -20.95 -7.30 -12.02
C ARG A 13 -22.31 -7.76 -11.47
N ARG A 14 -23.01 -8.65 -12.18
CA ARG A 14 -24.32 -9.20 -11.76
C ARG A 14 -24.21 -10.43 -10.86
N MET A 15 -23.09 -11.15 -10.93
CA MET A 15 -22.82 -12.34 -10.12
C MET A 15 -22.78 -11.99 -8.63
N ASP A 16 -23.27 -12.86 -7.75
CA ASP A 16 -23.13 -12.64 -6.31
C ASP A 16 -21.67 -12.83 -5.84
N ARG A 17 -21.39 -12.42 -4.60
CA ARG A 17 -20.01 -12.46 -4.07
C ARG A 17 -19.51 -13.89 -3.88
N HIS A 18 -20.38 -14.83 -3.53
CA HIS A 18 -20.01 -16.20 -3.27
C HIS A 18 -19.65 -16.91 -4.58
N ASP A 19 -20.46 -16.75 -5.62
CA ASP A 19 -20.19 -17.32 -6.94
C ASP A 19 -18.93 -16.72 -7.59
N LEU A 20 -18.70 -15.41 -7.44
CA LEU A 20 -17.48 -14.75 -7.91
C LEU A 20 -16.22 -15.35 -7.27
N ASN A 21 -16.30 -15.74 -6.00
CA ASN A 21 -15.19 -16.35 -5.27
C ASN A 21 -14.99 -17.83 -5.60
N ARG A 22 -16.02 -18.53 -6.12
CA ARG A 22 -15.91 -19.93 -6.57
C ARG A 22 -15.37 -20.09 -7.99
N LEU A 23 -15.24 -19.01 -8.75
CA LEU A 23 -14.66 -19.06 -10.10
C LEU A 23 -13.22 -19.58 -10.05
N THR A 24 -12.97 -20.67 -10.77
CA THR A 24 -11.63 -21.25 -10.96
C THR A 24 -10.85 -20.44 -12.00
N ILE A 25 -9.83 -19.72 -11.54
CA ILE A 25 -9.05 -18.74 -12.32
C ILE A 25 -8.49 -19.35 -13.63
N HIS A 26 -8.06 -20.62 -13.61
CA HIS A 26 -7.47 -21.31 -14.77
C HIS A 26 -8.44 -21.56 -15.93
N ALA A 27 -9.75 -21.56 -15.69
CA ALA A 27 -10.75 -21.78 -16.73
C ALA A 27 -10.91 -20.57 -17.67
N TYR A 28 -10.26 -19.45 -17.36
CA TYR A 28 -10.47 -18.16 -18.01
C TYR A 28 -9.24 -17.66 -18.77
N THR A 29 -9.49 -16.90 -19.82
CA THR A 29 -8.43 -16.18 -20.54
C THR A 29 -7.75 -15.16 -19.61
N ARG A 30 -6.52 -14.74 -19.94
CA ARG A 30 -5.78 -13.75 -19.14
C ARG A 30 -6.57 -12.45 -18.93
N VAL A 31 -7.27 -11.98 -19.96
CA VAL A 31 -8.10 -10.75 -19.87
C VAL A 31 -9.25 -10.96 -18.89
N GLN A 32 -9.95 -12.08 -18.98
CA GLN A 32 -11.06 -12.42 -18.09
C GLN A 32 -10.61 -12.61 -16.63
N ARG A 33 -9.47 -13.25 -16.40
CA ARG A 33 -8.87 -13.39 -15.06
C ARG A 33 -8.66 -12.04 -14.40
N ARG A 34 -8.04 -11.11 -15.13
CA ARG A 34 -7.85 -9.73 -14.67
C ARG A 34 -9.18 -9.06 -14.31
N MET A 35 -10.24 -9.28 -15.10
CA MET A 35 -11.57 -8.73 -14.79
C MET A 35 -12.18 -9.34 -13.53
N ILE A 36 -11.98 -10.63 -13.27
CA ILE A 36 -12.41 -11.31 -12.04
C ILE A 36 -11.71 -10.67 -10.83
N ASP A 37 -10.39 -10.51 -10.89
CA ASP A 37 -9.61 -9.94 -9.79
C ASP A 37 -9.95 -8.46 -9.54
N GLU A 38 -10.10 -7.67 -10.62
CA GLU A 38 -10.53 -6.27 -10.52
C GLU A 38 -11.90 -6.16 -9.82
N GLU A 39 -12.85 -7.04 -10.15
CA GLU A 39 -14.18 -7.07 -9.52
C GLU A 39 -14.13 -7.53 -8.05
N ARG A 40 -13.30 -8.54 -7.72
CA ARG A 40 -13.07 -8.98 -6.33
C ARG A 40 -12.48 -7.86 -5.48
N VAL A 41 -11.50 -7.13 -6.01
CA VAL A 41 -10.89 -5.96 -5.34
C VAL A 41 -11.91 -4.84 -5.18
N ARG A 42 -12.71 -4.55 -6.21
CA ARG A 42 -13.76 -3.52 -6.15
C ARG A 42 -14.75 -3.82 -5.02
N ARG A 43 -15.24 -5.05 -4.91
CA ARG A 43 -16.18 -5.45 -3.85
C ARG A 43 -15.55 -5.43 -2.45
N ARG A 44 -14.29 -5.83 -2.31
CA ARG A 44 -13.57 -5.74 -1.04
C ARG A 44 -13.46 -4.30 -0.55
N ARG A 45 -13.11 -3.38 -1.45
CA ARG A 45 -13.06 -1.93 -1.14
C ARG A 45 -14.42 -1.37 -0.78
N ALA A 46 -15.48 -1.77 -1.48
CA ALA A 46 -16.85 -1.34 -1.15
C ALA A 46 -17.25 -1.79 0.26
N VAL A 47 -16.95 -3.04 0.64
CA VAL A 47 -17.20 -3.53 2.01
C VAL A 47 -16.35 -2.77 3.03
N GLU A 48 -15.08 -2.52 2.75
CA GLU A 48 -14.22 -1.72 3.63
C GLU A 48 -14.72 -0.27 3.79
N GLU A 49 -15.28 0.31 2.72
CA GLU A 49 -15.88 1.65 2.72
C GLU A 49 -17.20 1.68 3.51
N GLU A 50 -18.09 0.71 3.32
CA GLU A 50 -19.32 0.55 4.10
C GLU A 50 -19.02 0.37 5.59
N VAL A 51 -18.05 -0.48 5.95
CA VAL A 51 -17.61 -0.67 7.34
C VAL A 51 -16.99 0.61 7.91
N ALA A 52 -16.23 1.36 7.10
CA ALA A 52 -15.65 2.63 7.53
C ALA A 52 -16.72 3.72 7.74
N GLU A 53 -17.75 3.76 6.89
CA GLU A 53 -18.89 4.68 7.04
C GLU A 53 -19.75 4.32 8.25
N GLU A 54 -20.01 3.02 8.49
CA GLU A 54 -20.73 2.55 9.68
C GLU A 54 -19.95 2.91 10.97
N ALA A 55 -18.65 2.67 10.98
CA ALA A 55 -17.78 3.07 12.09
C ALA A 55 -17.77 4.59 12.30
N ALA A 56 -17.71 5.38 11.23
CA ALA A 56 -17.78 6.84 11.31
C ALA A 56 -19.14 7.33 11.86
N GLY A 57 -20.24 6.69 11.47
CA GLY A 57 -21.58 6.94 12.00
C GLY A 57 -21.69 6.66 13.51
N ALA A 58 -21.17 5.50 13.95
CA ALA A 58 -21.15 5.14 15.37
C ALA A 58 -20.30 6.11 16.22
N ILE A 59 -19.17 6.57 15.70
CA ILE A 59 -18.33 7.58 16.36
C ILE A 59 -19.05 8.94 16.42
N SER A 60 -19.77 9.33 15.37
CA SER A 60 -20.56 10.57 15.36
C SER A 60 -21.70 10.53 16.39
N PHE A 61 -22.38 9.40 16.56
CA PHE A 61 -23.47 9.27 17.53
C PHE A 61 -22.97 9.33 18.98
N THR A 62 -21.87 8.64 19.28
CA THR A 62 -21.27 8.62 20.63
C THR A 62 -20.70 9.97 21.06
N THR A 63 -20.09 10.71 20.13
CA THR A 63 -19.55 12.05 20.42
C THR A 63 -20.66 13.07 20.69
N ALA A 64 -21.80 12.98 19.99
CA ALA A 64 -22.96 13.84 20.24
C ALA A 64 -23.54 13.59 21.64
N ALA A 65 -23.74 12.32 22.02
CA ALA A 65 -24.25 11.96 23.35
C ALA A 65 -23.33 12.46 24.49
N LEU A 66 -22.02 12.40 24.30
CA LEU A 66 -21.05 12.88 25.29
C LEU A 66 -21.08 14.42 25.45
N LEU A 67 -21.28 15.16 24.36
CA LEU A 67 -21.44 16.62 24.40
C LEU A 67 -22.72 17.03 25.12
N ASP A 68 -23.84 16.32 24.91
CA ASP A 68 -25.09 16.56 25.63
C ASP A 68 -24.95 16.28 27.13
N LEU A 69 -24.20 15.23 27.51
CA LEU A 69 -23.89 14.94 28.91
C LEU A 69 -23.04 16.06 29.54
N ILE A 70 -22.05 16.59 28.83
CA ILE A 70 -21.23 17.70 29.30
C ILE A 70 -22.09 18.96 29.49
N ASN A 71 -22.96 19.27 28.52
CA ASN A 71 -23.85 20.43 28.59
C ASN A 71 -24.85 20.31 29.75
N THR A 72 -25.45 19.14 29.96
CA THR A 72 -26.36 18.89 31.09
C THR A 72 -25.66 19.01 32.44
N MET A 73 -24.44 18.48 32.58
CA MET A 73 -23.64 18.67 33.81
C MET A 73 -23.28 20.15 34.04
N ALA A 74 -22.97 20.92 32.99
CA ALA A 74 -22.70 22.34 33.11
C ALA A 74 -23.93 23.13 33.59
N ILE A 75 -25.12 22.81 33.08
CA ILE A 75 -26.39 23.43 33.50
C ILE A 75 -26.67 23.11 34.98
N LEU A 76 -26.51 21.87 35.42
CA LEU A 76 -26.70 21.48 36.83
C LEU A 76 -25.71 22.17 37.76
N ARG A 77 -24.48 22.45 37.29
CA ARG A 77 -23.46 23.15 38.07
C ARG A 77 -23.80 24.63 38.28
N MET A 78 -24.41 25.29 37.28
CA MET A 78 -24.80 26.70 37.39
C MET A 78 -26.04 26.91 38.28
N ASN A 79 -26.91 25.92 38.40
CA ASN A 79 -28.11 25.99 39.26
C ASN A 79 -27.83 25.73 40.75
N ARG A 80 -26.60 25.34 41.14
CA ARG A 80 -26.20 25.19 42.55
C ARG A 80 -25.60 26.47 43.17
N GLY A 81 -25.56 27.59 42.43
CA GLY A 81 -24.91 28.82 42.84
C GLY A 81 -25.82 29.95 43.34
N ARG A 82 -27.08 29.66 43.70
CA ARG A 82 -28.02 30.70 44.13
C ARG A 82 -28.79 30.28 45.38
N ASP A 83 -28.07 30.07 46.47
CA ASP A 83 -28.58 30.22 47.84
C ASP A 83 -27.41 30.54 48.81
N GLY A 84 -27.44 31.74 49.38
CA GLY A 84 -27.10 31.97 50.80
C GLY A 84 -25.62 32.07 51.25
N ASN A 85 -25.15 33.32 51.36
CA ASN A 85 -24.49 33.98 52.51
C ASN A 85 -23.25 33.41 53.25
N SER A 86 -22.31 34.36 53.47
CA SER A 86 -21.44 34.55 54.65
C SER A 86 -20.30 33.52 54.83
N THR A 87 -19.02 33.86 55.02
CA THR A 87 -18.44 34.81 55.98
C THR A 87 -16.93 35.00 55.68
N THR A 88 -16.40 36.13 56.13
CA THR A 88 -15.04 36.73 56.08
C THR A 88 -13.79 35.86 56.31
N ASN A 89 -12.67 36.27 55.69
CA ASN A 89 -11.38 36.73 56.30
C ASN A 89 -10.30 36.83 55.19
N GLN A 90 -9.91 38.03 54.74
CA GLN A 90 -8.75 38.82 55.23
C GLN A 90 -7.45 38.03 55.42
N ILE A 91 -6.52 38.14 54.47
CA ILE A 91 -5.06 38.22 54.71
C ILE A 91 -4.47 39.20 53.68
N GLU A 92 -3.85 40.26 54.21
CA GLU A 92 -3.08 41.30 53.52
C GLU A 92 -1.60 40.87 53.32
N GLY A 93 -0.89 41.54 52.39
CA GLY A 93 0.56 41.37 52.16
C GLY A 93 0.97 41.51 50.69
N ASN A 94 0.81 42.66 50.02
CA ASN A 94 1.65 43.89 50.00
C ASN A 94 2.89 43.86 49.05
N PHE A 95 2.83 44.72 48.01
CA PHE A 95 3.90 45.55 47.36
C PHE A 95 5.08 44.83 46.64
N SER A 96 5.66 45.29 45.53
CA SER A 96 5.59 46.52 44.72
C SER A 96 6.36 46.29 43.42
N GLY A 97 6.09 47.06 42.34
CA GLY A 97 6.99 47.11 41.18
C GLY A 97 6.38 47.71 39.91
N ASN A 98 6.43 49.04 39.82
CA ASN A 98 5.99 49.86 38.68
C ASN A 98 6.80 49.60 37.40
N ASN A 99 6.17 49.74 36.22
CA ASN A 99 6.58 50.82 35.30
C ASN A 99 5.57 51.13 34.20
N SER A 100 5.47 52.44 34.01
CA SER A 100 4.66 53.26 33.13
C SER A 100 5.01 53.17 31.65
N GLY A 101 4.00 53.40 30.81
CA GLY A 101 4.14 53.61 29.37
C GLY A 101 2.79 54.01 28.77
N GLU A 102 2.40 55.26 29.00
CA GLU A 102 1.27 55.93 28.36
C GLU A 102 1.50 56.07 26.84
N ASN A 103 0.47 55.87 26.02
CA ASN A 103 -0.06 57.00 25.24
C ASN A 103 -1.43 56.70 24.63
N GLN A 104 -2.35 57.64 24.90
CA GLN A 104 -3.70 57.72 24.36
C GLN A 104 -3.70 58.44 23.01
N PHE A 105 -4.60 58.05 22.13
CA PHE A 105 -5.28 58.99 21.23
C PHE A 105 -6.70 58.48 20.98
N SER A 106 -7.70 59.26 21.41
CA SER A 106 -9.12 59.13 21.07
C SER A 106 -9.33 59.67 19.65
N GLU A 107 -10.29 59.17 18.84
CA GLU A 107 -11.66 59.70 18.66
C GLU A 107 -12.27 59.04 17.37
N PRO A 108 -13.56 59.20 17.02
CA PRO A 108 -14.79 58.84 17.70
C PRO A 108 -15.66 57.84 16.89
N ALA A 109 -16.77 57.43 17.51
CA ALA A 109 -17.72 56.43 17.04
C ALA A 109 -18.65 56.87 15.89
N ALA A 110 -19.03 55.89 15.05
CA ALA A 110 -20.27 55.86 14.26
C ALA A 110 -20.62 54.37 13.92
N PRO A 111 -21.84 54.04 13.48
CA PRO A 111 -22.77 53.20 14.22
C PRO A 111 -22.80 51.71 13.84
N VAL A 112 -23.37 50.94 14.75
CA VAL A 112 -23.59 49.49 14.73
C VAL A 112 -24.51 49.07 13.57
N THR A 113 -24.09 48.06 12.80
CA THR A 113 -24.99 47.18 12.03
C THR A 113 -24.79 45.73 12.48
N PRO A 114 -25.84 44.98 12.86
CA PRO A 114 -25.73 43.60 13.30
C PRO A 114 -26.14 42.64 12.19
N ASN A 115 -25.20 42.12 11.40
CA ASN A 115 -25.32 40.77 10.79
C ASN A 115 -24.05 40.38 10.04
N ALA A 116 -23.18 39.59 10.67
CA ALA A 116 -22.18 38.83 9.96
C ALA A 116 -21.92 37.52 10.72
N GLN A 117 -22.37 36.42 10.14
CA GLN A 117 -22.13 35.06 10.62
C GLN A 117 -20.61 34.82 10.73
N PRO A 118 -20.13 34.13 11.79
CA PRO A 118 -18.71 33.79 11.89
C PRO A 118 -18.31 32.83 10.75
N PRO A 119 -17.12 33.01 10.14
CA PRO A 119 -16.68 32.21 9.02
C PRO A 119 -16.46 30.75 9.44
N VAL A 120 -17.17 29.84 8.77
CA VAL A 120 -17.00 28.38 8.90
C VAL A 120 -15.55 28.03 8.61
N LYS A 121 -14.81 27.67 9.67
CA LYS A 121 -13.44 27.16 9.58
C LYS A 121 -13.44 25.86 8.78
N LYS A 122 -13.06 25.94 7.50
CA LYS A 122 -12.83 24.77 6.64
C LYS A 122 -11.81 23.85 7.32
N LYS A 123 -12.26 22.68 7.76
CA LYS A 123 -11.39 21.61 8.28
C LYS A 123 -10.35 21.27 7.21
N LYS A 124 -9.06 21.46 7.53
CA LYS A 124 -7.95 21.04 6.67
C LYS A 124 -8.01 19.52 6.49
N PRO A 125 -7.90 18.98 5.26
CA PRO A 125 -7.89 17.55 5.03
C PRO A 125 -6.69 16.92 5.75
N CYS A 126 -6.95 15.85 6.52
CA CYS A 126 -5.91 15.06 7.16
C CYS A 126 -4.89 14.59 6.11
N LYS A 127 -3.63 15.01 6.27
CA LYS A 127 -2.51 14.54 5.47
C LYS A 127 -2.36 13.03 5.69
N LYS A 128 -2.81 12.22 4.73
CA LYS A 128 -2.48 10.79 4.68
C LYS A 128 -0.96 10.68 4.59
N ASN A 129 -0.32 10.06 5.58
CA ASN A 129 1.13 9.82 5.59
C ASN A 129 1.52 9.05 4.32
N LYS A 130 2.19 9.73 3.39
CA LYS A 130 2.74 9.09 2.18
C LYS A 130 3.87 8.16 2.63
N LYS A 131 3.67 6.84 2.54
CA LYS A 131 4.72 5.85 2.81
C LYS A 131 5.93 6.15 1.91
N ALA A 132 7.14 6.16 2.49
CA ALA A 132 8.37 6.38 1.75
C ALA A 132 8.55 5.29 0.69
N ILE A 133 9.03 5.69 -0.48
CA ILE A 133 9.26 4.80 -1.63
C ILE A 133 10.56 4.04 -1.39
N LYS A 134 10.50 2.73 -1.53
CA LYS A 134 11.62 1.81 -1.28
C LYS A 134 12.31 1.40 -2.59
N LYS A 135 13.56 0.95 -2.45
CA LYS A 135 14.36 0.37 -3.54
C LYS A 135 13.92 -1.06 -3.90
N SER A 136 13.33 -1.78 -2.96
CA SER A 136 12.73 -3.09 -3.18
C SER A 136 11.45 -3.26 -2.36
N TYR A 137 10.61 -4.18 -2.80
CA TYR A 137 9.34 -4.53 -2.17
C TYR A 137 9.20 -6.04 -2.06
N LEU A 138 8.51 -6.45 -1.01
CA LEU A 138 7.95 -7.78 -0.84
C LEU A 138 6.43 -7.66 -1.00
N PHE A 139 5.78 -8.72 -1.48
CA PHE A 139 4.33 -8.75 -1.70
C PHE A 139 3.65 -9.89 -0.92
N PRO A 140 3.64 -9.84 0.43
CA PRO A 140 2.93 -10.81 1.26
C PRO A 140 1.44 -10.92 0.89
N GLU A 141 0.84 -9.83 0.41
CA GLU A 141 -0.55 -9.78 -0.01
C GLU A 141 -0.88 -10.76 -1.15
N TYR A 142 0.09 -11.13 -1.99
CA TYR A 142 -0.12 -12.08 -3.09
C TYR A 142 0.18 -13.53 -2.69
N HIS A 143 0.53 -13.78 -1.43
CA HIS A 143 0.83 -15.13 -0.96
C HIS A 143 -0.33 -16.11 -1.20
N HIS A 144 -1.57 -15.68 -0.93
CA HIS A 144 -2.76 -16.52 -1.12
C HIS A 144 -2.90 -17.00 -2.57
N LEU A 145 -2.64 -16.14 -3.56
CA LEU A 145 -2.68 -16.50 -4.98
C LEU A 145 -1.58 -17.50 -5.36
N VAL A 146 -0.38 -17.36 -4.77
CA VAL A 146 0.70 -18.33 -4.98
C VAL A 146 0.39 -19.67 -4.30
N ALA A 147 -0.29 -19.64 -3.15
CA ALA A 147 -0.69 -20.83 -2.41
C ALA A 147 -1.87 -21.58 -3.07
N GLU A 148 -2.64 -20.92 -3.94
CA GLU A 148 -3.62 -21.57 -4.83
C GLU A 148 -2.92 -22.43 -5.90
N GLU A 149 -1.70 -22.06 -6.30
CA GLU A 149 -0.93 -22.75 -7.35
C GLU A 149 0.04 -23.80 -6.79
N VAL A 150 0.50 -23.63 -5.55
CA VAL A 150 1.54 -24.48 -4.93
C VAL A 150 1.18 -24.76 -3.48
N GLU A 151 0.95 -26.03 -3.17
CA GLU A 151 0.65 -26.49 -1.81
C GLU A 151 1.89 -26.48 -0.89
N ASP A 152 1.69 -26.51 0.43
CA ASP A 152 2.75 -26.61 1.45
C ASP A 152 3.85 -25.53 1.41
N ILE A 153 3.45 -24.30 1.09
CA ILE A 153 4.34 -23.13 1.08
C ILE A 153 4.04 -22.15 2.21
N VAL A 154 5.05 -21.42 2.65
CA VAL A 154 4.91 -20.35 3.67
C VAL A 154 5.61 -19.09 3.21
N PHE A 155 4.93 -17.95 3.22
CA PHE A 155 5.59 -16.68 2.95
C PHE A 155 6.48 -16.23 4.12
N LYS A 156 7.70 -15.79 3.81
CA LYS A 156 8.67 -15.22 4.75
C LYS A 156 8.98 -13.78 4.37
N SER A 157 8.80 -12.87 5.33
CA SER A 157 9.16 -11.46 5.21
C SER A 157 10.67 -11.19 5.38
N SER A 158 11.52 -12.12 4.93
CA SER A 158 12.98 -12.04 5.04
C SER A 158 13.63 -11.83 3.68
N THR A 159 14.66 -11.00 3.65
CA THR A 159 15.56 -10.80 2.49
C THR A 159 16.93 -11.43 2.72
N ALA A 160 17.12 -12.14 3.84
CA ALA A 160 18.33 -12.92 4.11
C ALA A 160 18.45 -14.06 3.10
N ASP A 161 19.68 -14.49 2.83
CA ASP A 161 19.92 -15.55 1.87
C ASP A 161 19.22 -16.85 2.31
N GLY A 162 18.54 -17.47 1.35
CA GLY A 162 17.81 -18.72 1.55
C GLY A 162 18.65 -19.93 1.17
N THR A 163 18.19 -21.13 1.54
CA THR A 163 18.80 -22.39 1.10
C THR A 163 18.70 -22.56 -0.42
N ARG A 164 17.70 -21.92 -1.03
CA ARG A 164 17.51 -21.89 -2.50
C ARG A 164 17.38 -20.46 -2.98
N TYR A 165 17.88 -20.21 -4.18
CA TYR A 165 17.91 -18.88 -4.76
C TYR A 165 17.68 -18.94 -6.27
N ASP A 166 16.88 -18.01 -6.78
CA ASP A 166 16.70 -17.81 -8.21
C ASP A 166 16.42 -16.34 -8.51
N GLU A 167 16.75 -15.94 -9.73
CA GLU A 167 16.44 -14.61 -10.23
C GLU A 167 15.58 -14.68 -11.49
N THR A 168 14.59 -13.80 -11.54
CA THR A 168 13.68 -13.70 -12.66
C THR A 168 13.37 -12.24 -12.97
N ASN A 169 12.62 -12.03 -14.06
CA ASN A 169 12.15 -10.72 -14.45
C ASN A 169 10.63 -10.74 -14.51
N LEU A 170 10.01 -9.75 -13.87
CA LEU A 170 8.58 -9.51 -13.93
C LEU A 170 8.25 -8.37 -14.89
N VAL A 171 6.97 -8.26 -15.21
CA VAL A 171 6.41 -7.15 -15.98
C VAL A 171 5.72 -6.20 -15.02
N GLY A 172 5.93 -4.90 -15.20
CA GLY A 172 5.29 -3.89 -14.37
C GLY A 172 5.23 -2.53 -15.03
N SER A 173 4.51 -1.63 -14.37
CA SER A 173 4.47 -0.21 -14.69
C SER A 173 4.95 0.60 -13.51
N LEU A 174 5.60 1.72 -13.79
CA LEU A 174 6.13 2.62 -12.79
C LEU A 174 5.64 4.04 -13.04
N ARG A 175 5.43 4.77 -11.95
CA ARG A 175 5.17 6.21 -11.97
C ARG A 175 6.20 6.94 -11.12
N CYS A 176 6.95 7.86 -11.70
CA CYS A 176 7.90 8.69 -10.97
C CYS A 176 7.18 9.44 -9.85
N SER A 177 7.80 9.42 -8.67
CA SER A 177 7.32 10.13 -7.49
C SER A 177 7.47 11.64 -7.55
N SER A 178 8.53 12.12 -8.23
CA SER A 178 8.87 13.55 -8.31
C SER A 178 8.24 14.23 -9.52
N CYS A 179 8.44 13.69 -10.74
CA CYS A 179 8.02 14.35 -11.98
C CYS A 179 6.75 13.75 -12.62
N GLY A 180 6.16 12.71 -12.01
CA GLY A 180 4.93 12.08 -12.50
C GLY A 180 5.06 11.28 -13.80
N ASN A 181 6.26 11.21 -14.40
CA ASN A 181 6.52 10.42 -15.61
C ASN A 181 6.11 8.96 -15.40
N ARG A 182 5.47 8.33 -16.39
CA ARG A 182 5.09 6.93 -16.33
C ARG A 182 5.86 6.13 -17.37
N TRP A 183 6.26 4.92 -17.02
CA TRP A 183 6.87 3.98 -17.96
C TRP A 183 6.44 2.56 -17.64
N THR A 184 6.34 1.75 -18.68
CA THR A 184 6.16 0.30 -18.56
C THR A 184 7.51 -0.36 -18.79
N THR A 185 7.79 -1.41 -18.02
CA THR A 185 9.03 -2.16 -18.15
C THR A 185 8.70 -3.64 -18.13
N GLY A 186 9.23 -4.37 -19.12
CA GLY A 186 9.16 -5.83 -19.15
C GLY A 186 10.24 -6.49 -18.28
N ILE A 187 11.04 -5.69 -17.57
CA ILE A 187 12.21 -6.15 -16.83
C ILE A 187 12.22 -5.50 -15.44
N VAL A 188 11.37 -5.99 -14.55
CA VAL A 188 11.46 -5.71 -13.12
C VAL A 188 12.26 -6.85 -12.49
N ALA A 189 13.50 -6.57 -12.09
CA ALA A 189 14.38 -7.56 -11.47
C ALA A 189 13.73 -8.10 -10.19
N THR A 190 13.74 -9.42 -10.03
CA THR A 190 13.12 -10.10 -8.89
C THR A 190 14.01 -11.24 -8.42
N ALA A 191 14.31 -11.25 -7.12
CA ALA A 191 15.03 -12.33 -6.45
C ALA A 191 14.04 -13.17 -5.64
N ILE A 192 13.97 -14.46 -5.95
CA ILE A 192 13.15 -15.44 -5.25
C ILE A 192 14.07 -16.27 -4.36
N ARG A 193 13.71 -16.40 -3.09
CA ARG A 193 14.45 -17.19 -2.10
C ARG A 193 13.58 -18.28 -1.54
N GLY A 194 14.15 -19.45 -1.35
CA GLY A 194 13.54 -20.60 -0.68
C GLY A 194 14.24 -20.86 0.65
N TYR A 195 13.46 -21.22 1.65
CA TYR A 195 13.91 -21.54 3.01
C TYR A 195 13.35 -22.89 3.41
N GLU A 196 14.22 -23.83 3.74
CA GLU A 196 13.78 -25.09 4.33
C GLU A 196 13.22 -24.83 5.73
N GLN A 197 12.07 -25.41 6.04
CA GLN A 197 11.45 -25.33 7.35
C GLN A 197 11.54 -26.67 8.06
N GLN A 198 11.55 -26.64 9.40
CA GLN A 198 11.68 -27.85 10.24
C GLN A 198 10.52 -28.83 10.06
N ASN A 199 9.35 -28.34 9.64
CA ASN A 199 8.14 -29.14 9.41
C ASN A 199 8.02 -29.68 7.97
N GLY A 200 9.06 -29.56 7.14
CA GLY A 200 9.06 -30.00 5.75
C GLY A 200 8.38 -29.04 4.76
N GLN A 201 7.79 -27.92 5.23
CA GLN A 201 7.21 -26.90 4.34
C GLN A 201 8.30 -26.08 3.64
N LEU A 202 7.98 -25.55 2.46
CA LEU A 202 8.87 -24.65 1.73
C LEU A 202 8.53 -23.19 2.07
N GLY A 203 9.39 -22.57 2.87
CA GLY A 203 9.34 -21.12 3.07
C GLY A 203 9.82 -20.39 1.82
N TYR A 204 9.24 -19.25 1.46
CA TYR A 204 9.75 -18.43 0.37
C TYR A 204 9.63 -16.93 0.60
N SER A 205 10.49 -16.16 -0.07
CA SER A 205 10.36 -14.71 -0.21
C SER A 205 10.62 -14.31 -1.65
N ALA A 206 9.95 -13.26 -2.12
CA ALA A 206 10.13 -12.72 -3.46
C ALA A 206 10.34 -11.22 -3.35
N GLU A 207 11.61 -10.82 -3.49
CA GLU A 207 12.05 -9.43 -3.44
C GLU A 207 12.08 -8.85 -4.84
N VAL A 208 11.27 -7.82 -5.05
CA VAL A 208 11.11 -7.16 -6.34
C VAL A 208 11.77 -5.79 -6.27
N PHE A 209 12.73 -5.55 -7.16
CA PHE A 209 13.51 -4.32 -7.19
C PHE A 209 12.81 -3.24 -8.00
N ASN A 210 12.89 -2.01 -7.49
CA ASN A 210 12.30 -0.84 -8.09
C ASN A 210 13.21 -0.26 -9.20
N GLN A 211 12.71 0.76 -9.91
CA GLN A 211 13.48 1.48 -10.91
C GLN A 211 13.43 2.99 -10.71
N ARG A 212 14.48 3.65 -11.16
CA ARG A 212 14.63 5.10 -11.18
C ARG A 212 14.08 5.71 -12.46
N CYS A 213 13.61 6.94 -12.34
CA CYS A 213 13.12 7.69 -13.47
C CYS A 213 14.27 8.23 -14.32
N ALA A 214 14.29 7.92 -15.61
CA ALA A 214 15.31 8.41 -16.54
C ALA A 214 15.45 9.95 -16.63
N LYS A 215 14.43 10.71 -16.21
CA LYS A 215 14.44 12.19 -16.29
C LYS A 215 15.03 12.87 -15.06
N CYS A 216 14.84 12.29 -13.87
CA CYS A 216 15.12 12.97 -12.60
C CYS A 216 15.70 12.05 -11.52
N ASP A 217 16.06 10.83 -11.90
CA ASP A 217 16.65 9.77 -11.07
C ASP A 217 15.86 9.35 -9.82
N SER A 218 14.66 9.91 -9.63
CA SER A 218 13.81 9.60 -8.49
C SER A 218 13.14 8.23 -8.65
N LEU A 219 12.97 7.50 -7.53
CA LEU A 219 12.32 6.19 -7.51
C LEU A 219 10.86 6.26 -7.99
N GLY A 220 10.45 5.23 -8.74
CA GLY A 220 9.07 5.04 -9.17
C GLY A 220 8.18 4.41 -8.10
N HIS A 221 6.88 4.68 -8.18
CA HIS A 221 5.84 3.83 -7.61
C HIS A 221 5.63 2.64 -8.55
N LEU A 222 6.04 1.45 -8.11
CA LEU A 222 5.90 0.22 -8.86
C LEU A 222 4.47 -0.32 -8.76
N THR A 223 3.92 -0.75 -9.89
CA THR A 223 2.68 -1.52 -10.00
C THR A 223 2.97 -2.76 -10.82
N LEU A 224 2.92 -3.92 -10.17
CA LEU A 224 3.21 -5.21 -10.78
C LEU A 224 2.02 -5.78 -11.55
N ASP A 225 2.33 -6.55 -12.58
CA ASP A 225 1.38 -7.50 -13.17
C ASP A 225 1.28 -8.72 -12.24
N VAL A 226 0.13 -8.85 -11.56
CA VAL A 226 -0.09 -9.87 -10.52
C VAL A 226 -0.03 -11.28 -11.09
N ASP A 227 -0.64 -11.52 -12.25
CA ASP A 227 -0.60 -12.81 -12.94
C ASP A 227 0.85 -13.24 -13.20
N THR A 228 1.66 -12.31 -13.73
CA THR A 228 3.06 -12.58 -14.05
C THR A 228 3.87 -12.84 -12.78
N TYR A 229 3.58 -12.13 -11.68
CA TYR A 229 4.20 -12.40 -10.39
C TYR A 229 3.88 -13.81 -9.90
N VAL A 230 2.58 -14.17 -9.86
CA VAL A 230 2.12 -15.47 -9.38
C VAL A 230 2.68 -16.59 -10.24
N GLU A 231 2.56 -16.50 -11.56
CA GLU A 231 3.09 -17.50 -12.50
C GLU A 231 4.59 -17.74 -12.28
N ARG A 232 5.40 -16.67 -12.18
CA ARG A 232 6.86 -16.78 -12.09
C ARG A 232 7.31 -17.32 -10.74
N VAL A 233 6.68 -16.86 -9.66
CA VAL A 233 6.99 -17.33 -8.30
C VAL A 233 6.53 -18.77 -8.13
N ALA A 234 5.28 -19.10 -8.43
CA ALA A 234 4.74 -20.46 -8.33
C ALA A 234 5.56 -21.45 -9.16
N ARG A 235 5.86 -21.11 -10.42
CA ARG A 235 6.70 -21.95 -11.29
C ARG A 235 8.06 -22.24 -10.65
N ARG A 236 8.69 -21.25 -10.01
CA ARG A 236 9.99 -21.47 -9.36
C ARG A 236 9.86 -22.37 -8.13
N LEU A 237 8.82 -22.19 -7.32
CA LEU A 237 8.56 -23.03 -6.15
C LEU A 237 8.28 -24.48 -6.56
N LEU A 238 7.49 -24.71 -7.61
CA LEU A 238 7.23 -26.05 -8.15
C LEU A 238 8.51 -26.74 -8.66
N ILE A 239 9.42 -25.99 -9.29
CA ILE A 239 10.74 -26.52 -9.69
C ILE A 239 11.52 -26.98 -8.45
N TRP A 240 11.53 -26.18 -7.39
CA TRP A 240 12.21 -26.52 -6.15
C TRP A 240 11.59 -27.70 -5.41
N LYS A 241 10.27 -27.90 -5.51
CA LYS A 241 9.58 -29.08 -5.00
C LYS A 241 9.79 -30.33 -5.88
N GLY A 242 10.36 -30.17 -7.08
CA GLY A 242 10.51 -31.27 -8.05
C GLY A 242 9.21 -31.63 -8.77
N GLU A 243 8.13 -30.90 -8.51
CA GLU A 243 6.79 -31.11 -9.09
C GLU A 243 6.67 -30.54 -10.52
N PHE A 244 7.61 -29.67 -10.92
CA PHE A 244 7.64 -29.10 -12.26
C PHE A 244 9.02 -29.21 -12.91
N SER A 245 9.07 -29.86 -14.06
CA SER A 245 10.27 -29.92 -14.91
C SER A 245 10.17 -28.88 -16.03
N PRO A 246 11.04 -27.86 -16.07
CA PRO A 246 11.01 -26.87 -17.12
C PRO A 246 11.39 -27.53 -18.45
N LYS A 247 10.48 -27.55 -19.43
CA LYS A 247 10.84 -27.85 -20.82
C LYS A 247 11.98 -26.91 -21.23
N ARG A 248 13.03 -27.45 -21.88
CA ARG A 248 14.08 -26.64 -22.51
C ARG A 248 13.40 -25.54 -23.33
N GLN A 249 13.55 -24.29 -22.91
CA GLN A 249 13.10 -23.17 -23.72
C GLN A 249 14.04 -23.14 -24.93
N ILE A 250 13.52 -23.43 -26.11
CA ILE A 250 14.18 -23.07 -27.36
C ILE A 250 14.33 -21.55 -27.31
N ASP A 251 15.55 -21.06 -27.46
CA ASP A 251 15.91 -19.64 -27.39
C ASP A 251 15.06 -18.85 -28.39
N ARG A 252 13.88 -18.39 -27.95
CA ARG A 252 13.13 -17.40 -28.70
C ARG A 252 13.96 -16.13 -28.59
N LYS A 253 14.42 -15.62 -29.73
CA LYS A 253 15.03 -14.30 -29.87
C LYS A 253 14.01 -13.25 -29.40
N PHE A 254 13.96 -13.05 -28.09
CA PHE A 254 13.24 -11.95 -27.48
C PHE A 254 14.15 -10.75 -27.62
N THR A 255 13.68 -9.71 -28.31
CA THR A 255 14.31 -8.40 -28.33
C THR A 255 13.61 -7.58 -27.25
N PRO A 256 14.03 -7.66 -25.96
CA PRO A 256 13.44 -6.86 -24.92
C PRO A 256 13.65 -5.36 -25.20
N PRO A 257 12.80 -4.47 -24.65
CA PRO A 257 13.19 -3.07 -24.52
C PRO A 257 14.53 -2.99 -23.79
N GLN A 258 15.40 -2.07 -24.23
CA GLN A 258 16.74 -1.93 -23.66
C GLN A 258 16.65 -1.73 -22.15
N HIS A 259 17.13 -2.73 -21.41
CA HIS A 259 17.23 -2.66 -19.96
C HIS A 259 18.27 -1.59 -19.60
N ARG A 260 17.84 -0.57 -18.87
CA ARG A 260 18.73 0.49 -18.38
C ARG A 260 19.28 0.08 -17.02
N THR A 261 20.48 -0.47 -17.03
CA THR A 261 21.16 -1.01 -15.84
C THR A 261 21.42 0.05 -14.78
N ASP A 262 21.71 1.28 -15.21
CA ASP A 262 21.90 2.47 -14.39
C ASP A 262 20.65 2.87 -13.59
N LEU A 263 19.46 2.56 -14.10
CA LEU A 263 18.19 2.92 -13.48
C LEU A 263 17.54 1.76 -12.70
N CYS A 264 18.14 0.57 -12.71
CA CYS A 264 17.59 -0.64 -12.11
C CYS A 264 18.19 -0.88 -10.72
N GLU A 265 17.38 -0.84 -9.67
CA GLU A 265 17.87 -1.10 -8.31
C GLU A 265 18.34 -2.56 -8.15
N GLY A 266 17.84 -3.48 -8.99
CA GLY A 266 18.33 -4.86 -9.03
C GLY A 266 19.72 -5.00 -9.65
N CYS A 267 20.06 -4.15 -10.64
CA CYS A 267 21.41 -4.09 -11.18
C CYS A 267 22.39 -3.48 -10.19
N ALA A 268 21.96 -2.46 -9.45
CA ALA A 268 22.79 -1.82 -8.42
C ALA A 268 23.22 -2.78 -7.29
N VAL A 269 22.56 -3.95 -7.17
CA VAL A 269 22.89 -5.00 -6.20
C VAL A 269 23.20 -6.35 -6.85
N ASP A 270 23.48 -6.38 -8.17
CA ASP A 270 23.84 -7.59 -8.94
C ASP A 270 22.81 -8.74 -8.95
N ARG A 271 21.53 -8.42 -8.71
CA ARG A 271 20.40 -9.37 -8.67
C ARG A 271 19.47 -9.28 -9.88
N CYS A 272 19.92 -8.62 -10.95
CA CYS A 272 19.18 -8.55 -12.20
C CYS A 272 19.79 -9.49 -13.25
N PRO A 273 19.03 -10.49 -13.76
CA PRO A 273 19.50 -11.38 -14.83
C PRO A 273 19.89 -10.67 -16.12
N LYS A 274 19.36 -9.46 -16.37
CA LYS A 274 19.61 -8.68 -17.60
C LYS A 274 20.75 -7.69 -17.48
N GLY A 275 21.20 -7.39 -16.25
CA GLY A 275 22.30 -6.47 -16.02
C GLY A 275 23.67 -7.13 -15.94
N ARG A 276 23.71 -8.47 -15.82
CA ARG A 276 24.98 -9.19 -15.78
C ARG A 276 25.55 -9.30 -17.20
N PRO A 277 26.83 -8.95 -17.43
CA PRO A 277 27.49 -9.30 -18.69
C PRO A 277 27.35 -10.81 -18.88
N ALA A 278 27.09 -11.25 -20.12
CA ALA A 278 26.97 -12.66 -20.43
C ALA A 278 28.19 -13.38 -19.85
N ARG A 279 27.98 -14.22 -18.83
CA ARG A 279 29.04 -15.01 -18.22
C ARG A 279 29.75 -15.71 -19.36
N SER A 280 31.02 -15.38 -19.61
CA SER A 280 31.88 -16.21 -20.44
C SER A 280 31.79 -17.63 -19.88
N ALA A 281 31.67 -18.61 -20.77
CA ALA A 281 31.36 -20.00 -20.45
C ALA A 281 32.52 -20.74 -19.73
N PHE A 282 33.23 -20.09 -18.82
CA PHE A 282 34.46 -20.59 -18.20
C PHE A 282 34.34 -20.97 -16.72
N ASP A 283 33.20 -20.74 -16.07
CA ASP A 283 33.00 -21.05 -14.64
C ASP A 283 31.94 -22.15 -14.40
N SER A 284 31.93 -23.17 -15.26
CA SER A 284 31.16 -24.41 -15.04
C SER A 284 32.07 -25.54 -14.55
N HIS A 285 32.87 -25.28 -13.52
CA HIS A 285 33.67 -26.32 -12.88
C HIS A 285 33.72 -26.18 -11.37
N PHE A 286 32.58 -26.18 -10.69
CA PHE A 286 32.49 -26.69 -9.31
C PHE A 286 31.04 -27.02 -8.98
N GLY A 287 30.74 -28.31 -8.79
CA GLY A 287 29.41 -28.77 -8.36
C GLY A 287 28.91 -30.07 -8.99
N LEU A 288 29.79 -31.02 -9.30
CA LEU A 288 29.41 -32.44 -9.37
C LEU A 288 29.83 -33.08 -8.05
N TYR A 289 28.87 -33.26 -7.14
CA TYR A 289 28.99 -34.21 -6.05
C TYR A 289 28.62 -35.60 -6.58
N ASN A 290 29.53 -36.55 -6.40
CA ASN A 290 29.15 -37.87 -5.88
C ASN A 290 29.06 -37.76 -4.35
#